data_AF-A0A150FCE0-F1
#
_entry.id   AF-A0A150FCE0-F1
#
_cell.length_a   1.000
_cell.length_b   1.000
_cell.length_c   1.000
_cell.angle_alpha   90.00
_cell.angle_beta   90.00
_cell.angle_gamma   90.00
#
_symmetry.space_group_name_H-M   'P 1'
#
loop_
_entity.id
_entity.type
_entity.pdbx_description
1 polymer ?
#
loop_
_entity_poly.entity_id
_entity_poly.type
_entity_poly.pdbx_seq_one_letter_code
_entity_poly.pdbx_strand_id
1 'polypeptide(L)'
;MYVELTLKEVYLMKQWKPISPRLNELMFEYNVSIDDLVNRTGYPRQRINDYVSGVKANMNLATGMTFADAIGCSIEELYEWNHKERRIVKS
;
A
#
# COMPACT_ATOMS: atom_id res chain seq x y z
N MET A 1 7.35 -9.06 -14.52
CA MET A 1 6.53 -10.27 -14.28
C MET A 1 5.23 -9.76 -13.68
N TYR A 2 4.11 -9.86 -14.39
CA TYR A 2 2.82 -9.42 -13.84
C TYR A 2 2.37 -10.46 -12.82
N VAL A 3 2.23 -10.06 -11.56
CA VAL A 3 1.62 -10.92 -10.54
C VAL A 3 0.13 -10.95 -10.84
N GLU A 4 -0.38 -12.08 -11.32
CA GLU A 4 -1.83 -12.30 -11.45
C GLU A 4 -2.43 -12.33 -10.05
N LEU A 5 -3.05 -11.22 -9.65
CA LEU A 5 -3.87 -11.16 -8.44
C LEU A 5 -4.99 -12.20 -8.54
N THR A 6 -5.11 -13.03 -7.53
CA THR A 6 -6.16 -14.05 -7.47
C THR A 6 -7.52 -13.36 -7.38
N LEU A 7 -8.56 -13.99 -7.95
CA LEU A 7 -9.95 -13.49 -7.89
C LEU A 7 -10.42 -13.21 -6.45
N LYS A 8 -9.85 -13.88 -5.46
CA LYS A 8 -10.15 -13.71 -4.03
C LYS A 8 -9.60 -12.38 -3.49
N GLU A 9 -8.37 -12.00 -3.87
CA GLU A 9 -7.75 -10.71 -3.53
C GLU A 9 -8.52 -9.55 -4.19
N VAL A 10 -8.89 -9.70 -5.47
CA VAL A 10 -9.72 -8.71 -6.18
C VAL A 10 -11.10 -8.54 -5.53
N TYR A 11 -11.71 -9.63 -5.04
CA TYR A 11 -13.02 -9.59 -4.39
C TYR A 11 -12.98 -8.98 -2.98
N LEU A 12 -11.89 -9.22 -2.22
CA LEU A 12 -11.64 -8.58 -0.92
C LEU A 12 -11.45 -7.07 -1.11
N MET A 13 -10.60 -6.62 -2.05
CA MET A 13 -10.38 -5.19 -2.31
C MET A 13 -11.65 -4.42 -2.73
N LYS A 14 -12.69 -5.08 -3.24
CA LYS A 14 -13.96 -4.43 -3.60
C LYS A 14 -14.76 -3.92 -2.39
N GLN A 15 -14.50 -4.42 -1.20
CA GLN A 15 -15.19 -4.03 0.04
C GLN A 15 -14.30 -3.23 0.99
N TRP A 16 -12.99 -3.26 0.78
CA TRP A 16 -11.98 -2.77 1.72
C TRP A 16 -11.45 -1.46 1.17
N LYS A 17 -11.58 -0.39 1.96
CA LYS A 17 -11.00 0.90 1.59
C LYS A 17 -9.70 1.09 2.36
N PRO A 18 -8.57 1.38 1.68
CA PRO A 18 -7.35 1.75 2.38
C PRO A 18 -7.61 3.04 3.16
N ILE A 19 -7.23 3.06 4.43
CA ILE A 19 -7.36 4.22 5.33
C ILE A 19 -6.09 5.06 5.22
N SER A 20 -4.96 4.43 5.53
CA SER A 20 -3.66 5.09 5.69
C SER A 20 -2.55 4.13 5.25
N PRO A 21 -1.58 4.60 4.45
CA PRO A 21 -0.42 3.80 4.14
C PRO A 21 0.59 3.83 5.29
N ARG A 22 1.13 2.66 5.65
CA ARG A 22 2.18 2.46 6.66
C ARG A 22 3.58 2.49 6.05
N LEU A 23 3.77 3.32 5.02
CA LEU A 23 4.96 3.29 4.15
C LEU A 23 6.26 3.51 4.95
N ASN A 24 6.29 4.49 5.85
CA ASN A 24 7.48 4.79 6.66
C ASN A 24 7.89 3.63 7.58
N GLU A 25 6.90 2.97 8.19
CA GLU A 25 7.12 1.83 9.09
C GLU A 25 7.70 0.64 8.34
N LEU A 26 7.11 0.29 7.19
CA LEU A 26 7.58 -0.81 6.37
C LEU A 26 8.97 -0.55 5.77
N MET A 27 9.26 0.70 5.40
CA MET A 27 10.61 1.06 4.99
C MET A 27 11.64 0.80 6.09
N PHE A 28 11.30 1.11 7.34
CA PHE A 28 12.17 0.83 8.49
C PHE A 28 12.29 -0.68 8.76
N GLU A 29 11.19 -1.42 8.77
CA GLU A 29 11.16 -2.87 9.03
C GLU A 29 11.95 -3.67 7.98
N TYR A 30 11.83 -3.30 6.70
CA TYR A 30 12.48 -3.99 5.57
C TYR A 30 13.84 -3.38 5.21
N ASN A 31 14.33 -2.40 5.99
CA ASN A 31 15.59 -1.68 5.76
C ASN A 31 15.71 -1.11 4.33
N VAL A 32 14.62 -0.49 3.85
CA VAL A 32 14.53 0.13 2.53
C VAL A 32 14.68 1.64 2.66
N SER A 33 15.68 2.21 1.99
CA SER A 33 15.89 3.67 1.99
C SER A 33 15.00 4.38 0.97
N ILE A 34 14.89 5.72 1.09
CA ILE A 34 14.21 6.53 0.07
C ILE A 34 14.90 6.37 -1.30
N ASP A 35 16.22 6.24 -1.32
CA ASP A 35 16.98 6.10 -2.56
C ASP A 35 16.74 4.75 -3.23
N ASP A 36 16.57 3.68 -2.44
CA ASP A 36 16.09 2.39 -2.95
C ASP A 36 14.73 2.54 -3.63
N LEU A 37 13.79 3.25 -3.01
CA LEU A 37 12.48 3.48 -3.61
C LEU A 37 12.56 4.34 -4.87
N VAL A 38 13.39 5.38 -4.91
CA VAL A 38 13.61 6.18 -6.13
C VAL A 38 14.11 5.28 -7.26
N ASN A 39 15.12 4.45 -6.97
CA ASN A 39 15.74 3.57 -7.96
C ASN A 39 14.80 2.46 -8.45
N ARG A 40 13.97 1.89 -7.55
CA ARG A 40 13.06 0.78 -7.87
C ARG A 40 11.76 1.24 -8.53
N THR A 41 11.21 2.37 -8.11
CA THR A 41 9.88 2.83 -8.55
C THR A 41 9.93 3.89 -9.65
N GLY A 42 11.08 4.58 -9.80
CA GLY A 42 11.21 5.73 -10.70
C GLY A 42 10.46 6.99 -10.23
N TYR A 43 9.83 6.97 -9.05
CA TYR A 43 9.17 8.17 -8.52
C TYR A 43 10.19 9.23 -8.08
N PRO A 44 9.89 10.53 -8.28
CA PRO A 44 10.74 11.60 -7.78
C PRO A 44 10.88 11.54 -6.24
N ARG A 45 12.09 11.77 -5.73
CA ARG A 45 12.39 11.75 -4.29
C ARG A 45 11.42 12.60 -3.46
N GLN A 46 11.05 13.79 -3.95
CA GLN A 46 10.08 14.66 -3.28
C GLN A 46 8.73 13.97 -3.08
N ARG A 47 8.25 13.26 -4.10
CA ARG A 47 6.95 12.56 -4.03
C ARG A 47 6.98 11.42 -3.02
N ILE A 48 8.09 10.69 -2.94
CA ILE A 48 8.28 9.64 -1.93
C ILE A 48 8.31 10.27 -0.53
N ASN A 49 9.05 11.36 -0.33
CA ASN A 49 9.06 12.11 0.93
C ASN A 49 7.66 12.58 1.35
N ASP A 50 6.85 13.09 0.42
CA ASP A 50 5.47 13.51 0.70
C ASP A 50 4.60 12.33 1.20
N TYR A 51 4.84 11.11 0.69
CA TYR A 51 4.14 9.90 1.15
C TYR A 51 4.66 9.42 2.50
N VAL A 52 5.98 9.36 2.69
CA VAL A 52 6.64 8.91 3.93
C VAL A 52 6.31 9.82 5.11
N SER A 53 6.28 11.14 4.87
CA SER A 53 5.93 12.14 5.90
C SER A 53 4.43 12.20 6.23
N GLY A 54 3.58 11.48 5.50
CA GLY A 54 2.13 11.53 5.68
C GLY A 54 1.45 12.81 5.14
N VAL A 55 2.21 13.75 4.56
CA VAL A 55 1.69 14.99 3.96
C VAL A 55 0.72 14.68 2.81
N LYS A 56 0.95 13.59 2.07
CA LYS A 56 0.05 13.05 1.06
C LYS A 56 -0.44 11.65 1.42
N ALA A 57 -1.27 11.53 2.46
CA ALA A 57 -1.86 10.24 2.84
C ALA A 57 -2.72 9.57 1.74
N ASN A 58 -3.21 10.33 0.76
CA ASN A 58 -4.06 9.84 -0.34
C ASN A 58 -3.24 9.19 -1.47
N MET A 59 -2.42 8.20 -1.14
CA MET A 59 -1.78 7.34 -2.13
C MET A 59 -2.83 6.40 -2.74
N ASN A 60 -3.00 6.44 -4.07
CA ASN A 60 -3.92 5.53 -4.75
C ASN A 60 -3.37 4.09 -4.77
N LEU A 61 -4.24 3.10 -4.93
CA LEU A 61 -3.86 1.68 -4.86
C LEU A 61 -2.83 1.28 -5.91
N ALA A 62 -2.89 1.83 -7.13
CA ALA A 62 -1.90 1.50 -8.16
C ALA A 62 -0.49 1.96 -7.75
N THR A 63 -0.38 3.16 -7.18
CA THR A 63 0.87 3.69 -6.62
C THR A 63 1.31 2.84 -5.42
N GLY A 64 0.37 2.48 -4.54
CA GLY A 64 0.62 1.60 -3.40
C GLY A 64 1.16 0.23 -3.81
N MET A 65 0.60 -0.39 -4.86
CA MET A 65 1.10 -1.67 -5.39
C MET A 65 2.55 -1.56 -5.88
N THR A 66 2.91 -0.45 -6.53
CA THR A 66 4.31 -0.20 -6.92
C THR A 66 5.24 -0.10 -5.71
N PHE A 67 4.81 0.56 -4.63
CA PHE A 67 5.62 0.63 -3.41
C PHE A 67 5.69 -0.70 -2.66
N ALA A 68 4.59 -1.45 -2.61
CA ALA A 68 4.55 -2.77 -2.00
C ALA A 68 5.53 -3.72 -2.69
N ASP A 69 5.50 -3.76 -4.04
CA ASP A 69 6.44 -4.54 -4.85
C ASP A 69 7.89 -4.08 -4.64
N ALA A 70 8.14 -2.76 -4.61
CA ALA A 70 9.48 -2.22 -4.40
C ALA A 70 10.06 -2.50 -3.00
N ILE A 71 9.21 -2.58 -1.98
CA ILE A 71 9.60 -2.94 -0.60
C ILE A 71 9.72 -4.47 -0.45
N GLY A 72 8.94 -5.23 -1.21
CA GLY A 72 8.80 -6.67 -1.07
C GLY A 72 7.73 -7.08 -0.05
N CYS A 73 6.72 -6.25 0.17
CA CYS A 73 5.57 -6.55 1.01
C CYS A 73 4.28 -6.65 0.19
N SER A 74 3.21 -7.13 0.82
CA SER A 74 1.87 -7.16 0.22
C SER A 74 1.15 -5.81 0.32
N ILE A 75 0.16 -5.58 -0.54
CA ILE A 75 -0.68 -4.37 -0.47
C ILE A 75 -1.54 -4.36 0.81
N GLU A 76 -1.84 -5.53 1.33
CA GLU A 76 -2.52 -5.78 2.60
C GLU A 76 -1.68 -5.28 3.78
N GLU A 77 -0.36 -5.50 3.76
CA GLU A 77 0.57 -4.98 4.77
C GLU A 77 0.80 -3.48 4.63
N LEU A 78 0.81 -2.97 3.40
CA LEU A 78 1.08 -1.55 3.12
C LEU A 78 0.02 -0.60 3.66
N TYR A 79 -1.24 -1.04 3.74
CA TYR A 79 -2.34 -0.19 4.18
C TYR A 79 -3.01 -0.73 5.44
N GLU A 80 -3.45 0.20 6.29
CA GLU A 80 -4.54 -0.10 7.21
C GLU A 80 -5.86 -0.11 6.43
N TRP A 81 -6.68 -1.13 6.63
CA TRP A 81 -7.93 -1.28 5.89
C TRP A 81 -9.14 -1.03 6.77
N ASN A 82 -10.09 -0.24 6.26
CA ASN A 82 -11.37 -0.06 6.93
C ASN A 82 -12.24 -1.28 6.69
N HIS A 83 -12.29 -2.17 7.68
CA HIS A 83 -13.34 -3.16 7.79
C HIS A 83 -14.64 -2.44 8.12
N LYS A 84 -15.40 -2.03 7.10
CA LYS A 84 -16.85 -1.96 7.30
C LYS A 84 -17.31 -3.40 7.49
N GLU A 85 -17.33 -3.86 8.74
CA GLU A 85 -18.05 -5.08 9.11
C GLU A 85 -19.44 -4.94 8.51
N ARG A 86 -19.72 -5.75 7.48
CA ARG A 86 -21.06 -5.86 6.92
C ARG A 86 -21.87 -6.41 8.09
N ARG A 87 -22.69 -5.58 8.76
CA ARG A 87 -23.57 -6.02 9.84
C ARG A 87 -24.22 -7.31 9.37
N ILE A 88 -23.86 -8.43 10.01
CA ILE A 88 -24.59 -9.66 9.86
C ILE A 88 -25.91 -9.36 10.56
N VAL A 89 -26.93 -8.97 9.80
CA VAL A 89 -28.30 -8.98 10.30
C VAL A 89 -28.60 -10.46 10.51
N LYS A 90 -28.44 -10.93 11.75
CA LYS A 90 -28.96 -12.23 12.14
C LYS A 90 -30.47 -12.16 11.94
N SER A 91 -30.93 -12.91 10.95
CA SER A 91 -32.34 -13.32 10.81
C SER A 91 -32.74 -14.20 11.98
#